data_AF-A0AAE3KZJ6-F1
#
_entry.id   AF-A0AAE3KZJ6-F1
#
_cell.length_a   1.000
_cell.length_b   1.000
_cell.length_c   1.000
_cell.angle_alpha   90.00
_cell.angle_beta   90.00
_cell.angle_gamma   90.00
#
_symmetry.space_group_name_H-M   'P 1'
#
loop_
_entity.id
_entity.type
_entity.pdbx_description
1 polymer ?
#
loop_
_entity_poly.entity_id
_entity_poly.type
_entity_poly.pdbx_seq_one_letter_code
_entity_poly.pdbx_strand_id
1 'polypeptide(L)'
;MKGFIVTICLAFILLLISGCQMIDNPVKILKNDEIKNTTELETRDISLTHGQLEIYEKYAKTGDEQLLKQLTPLEIFKCYIHAYEIHDYNTLYGFYIKGEVYGTPKKKDFLGDMDGEKMDKENLLLIKELKENIKKLSQIRYDDDTAYIQITLKESNEISRDLVWNFKLLKNQQDIWKVDWLPIK
;
A
#
# COMPACT_ATOMS: atom_id res chain seq x y z
N MET A 1 53.70 47.70 30.85
CA MET A 1 52.67 48.63 30.34
C MET A 1 51.52 47.77 29.86
N LYS A 2 50.40 47.63 30.57
CA LYS A 2 49.27 48.58 30.79
C LYS A 2 48.57 49.01 29.48
N GLY A 3 47.27 48.69 29.40
CA GLY A 3 46.25 49.14 28.41
C GLY A 3 45.38 47.95 27.95
N PHE A 4 44.27 47.55 28.59
CA PHE A 4 42.93 48.18 28.76
C PHE A 4 42.26 48.57 27.42
N ILE A 5 41.41 47.72 26.81
CA ILE A 5 39.92 47.52 26.93
C ILE A 5 39.09 48.60 26.19
N VAL A 6 38.00 48.13 25.56
CA VAL A 6 36.73 48.76 25.10
C VAL A 6 36.81 49.49 23.72
N THR A 7 35.88 49.42 22.74
CA THR A 7 34.43 49.15 22.71
C THR A 7 33.93 48.91 21.26
N ILE A 8 33.10 47.86 21.09
CA ILE A 8 31.84 47.69 20.32
C ILE A 8 31.62 48.43 18.98
N CYS A 9 31.19 47.64 17.96
CA CYS A 9 30.15 47.85 16.92
C CYS A 9 30.59 47.02 15.69
N LEU A 10 29.78 46.22 14.98
CA LEU A 10 28.35 46.19 14.76
C LEU A 10 28.02 44.79 14.20
N ALA A 11 26.82 44.29 14.48
CA ALA A 11 26.29 43.03 13.98
C ALA A 11 26.27 42.96 12.43
N PHE A 12 26.65 41.82 11.87
CA PHE A 12 26.14 41.36 10.58
C PHE A 12 25.74 39.89 10.69
N ILE A 13 24.45 39.70 10.92
CA ILE A 13 23.74 38.43 10.77
C ILE A 13 23.67 38.17 9.26
N LEU A 14 24.45 37.21 8.76
CA LEU A 14 24.20 36.60 7.45
C LEU A 14 23.40 35.33 7.67
N LEU A 15 22.07 35.51 7.73
CA LEU A 15 21.10 34.47 7.41
C LEU A 15 21.07 34.35 5.89
N LEU A 16 21.67 33.30 5.35
CA LEU A 16 21.36 32.82 4.00
C LEU A 16 20.93 31.35 4.09
N ILE A 17 19.63 31.21 4.36
CA ILE A 17 18.70 30.32 3.67
C ILE A 17 19.35 29.03 3.18
N SER A 18 19.38 28.03 4.04
CA SER A 18 19.43 26.62 3.62
C SER A 18 18.16 26.37 2.83
N GLY A 19 18.23 26.55 1.51
CA GLY A 19 17.17 26.15 0.61
C GLY A 19 16.93 24.66 0.82
N CYS A 20 15.76 24.31 1.36
CA CYS A 20 15.20 22.98 1.17
C CYS A 20 15.20 22.74 -0.34
N GLN A 21 16.11 21.88 -0.82
CA GLN A 21 15.93 21.26 -2.11
C GLN A 21 14.72 20.35 -1.96
N MET A 22 13.55 20.88 -2.31
CA MET A 22 12.39 20.04 -2.61
C MET A 22 12.83 19.16 -3.76
N ILE A 23 12.99 17.88 -3.48
CA ILE A 23 13.11 16.85 -4.51
C ILE A 23 11.71 16.71 -5.08
N ASP A 24 11.37 17.62 -6.00
CA ASP A 24 10.24 17.46 -6.89
C ASP A 24 10.63 16.33 -7.85
N ASN A 25 10.34 15.08 -7.47
CA ASN A 25 10.24 14.02 -8.46
C ASN A 25 9.00 14.36 -9.30
N PRO A 26 9.14 14.81 -10.56
CA PRO A 26 7.97 15.07 -11.38
C PRO A 26 7.18 13.77 -11.50
N VAL A 27 5.85 13.88 -11.36
CA VAL A 27 4.93 12.80 -11.68
C VAL A 27 5.26 12.32 -13.08
N LYS A 28 5.86 11.12 -13.18
CA LYS A 28 6.26 10.55 -14.45
C LYS A 28 4.98 10.10 -15.16
N ILE A 29 4.46 10.96 -16.02
CA ILE A 29 3.39 10.58 -16.95
C ILE A 29 4.02 9.58 -17.91
N LEU A 30 3.68 8.29 -17.75
CA LEU A 30 4.19 7.23 -18.61
C LEU A 30 3.77 7.50 -20.06
N LYS A 31 4.67 7.18 -21.00
CA LYS A 31 4.30 7.20 -22.42
C LYS A 31 3.32 6.07 -22.68
N ASN A 32 2.43 6.26 -23.66
CA ASN A 32 1.35 5.30 -23.97
C ASN A 32 1.86 3.87 -24.25
N ASP A 33 3.12 3.74 -24.69
CA ASP A 33 3.77 2.49 -25.05
C ASP A 33 4.28 1.68 -23.84
N GLU A 34 4.37 2.32 -22.66
CA GLU A 34 4.78 1.70 -21.39
C GLU A 34 3.57 1.16 -20.59
N ILE A 35 2.36 1.61 -20.93
CA ILE A 35 1.11 1.20 -20.28
C ILE A 35 0.62 -0.10 -20.92
N LYS A 36 0.69 -1.18 -20.16
CA LYS A 36 -0.01 -2.43 -20.46
C LYS A 36 -1.37 -2.29 -19.79
N ASN A 37 -2.49 -2.49 -20.47
CA ASN A 37 -3.81 -2.58 -19.81
C ASN A 37 -4.33 -4.00 -20.05
N THR A 38 -3.52 -4.97 -19.64
CA THR A 38 -3.73 -6.37 -19.98
C THR A 38 -4.24 -7.10 -18.77
N THR A 39 -5.41 -7.73 -18.92
CA THR A 39 -5.91 -8.70 -17.95
C THR A 39 -5.06 -9.97 -18.04
N GLU A 40 -4.32 -10.27 -16.98
CA GLU A 40 -3.42 -11.44 -16.93
C GLU A 40 -4.09 -12.67 -16.33
N LEU A 41 -5.00 -12.44 -15.36
CA LEU A 41 -5.65 -13.50 -14.60
C LEU A 41 -7.05 -13.06 -14.17
N GLU A 42 -8.00 -14.00 -14.19
CA GLU A 42 -9.35 -13.78 -13.67
C GLU A 42 -9.75 -14.92 -12.74
N THR A 43 -10.47 -14.58 -11.67
CA THR A 43 -11.06 -15.55 -10.76
C THR A 43 -12.32 -14.99 -10.11
N ARG A 44 -13.08 -15.84 -9.42
CA ARG A 44 -14.14 -15.42 -8.50
C ARG A 44 -13.80 -15.75 -7.05
N ASP A 45 -12.75 -16.53 -6.83
CA ASP A 45 -12.37 -17.02 -5.52
C ASP A 45 -11.29 -16.12 -4.92
N ILE A 46 -11.65 -15.47 -3.81
CA ILE A 46 -10.77 -14.62 -3.02
C ILE A 46 -9.97 -15.42 -1.97
N SER A 47 -10.30 -16.70 -1.78
CA SER A 47 -9.66 -17.55 -0.78
C SER A 47 -8.25 -17.94 -1.19
N LEU A 48 -7.40 -18.19 -0.19
CA LEU A 48 -6.07 -18.77 -0.39
C LEU A 48 -6.21 -20.26 -0.75
N THR A 49 -5.42 -20.70 -1.73
CA THR A 49 -5.17 -22.13 -1.91
C THR A 49 -4.30 -22.66 -0.77
N HIS A 50 -4.19 -23.98 -0.63
CA HIS A 50 -3.36 -24.58 0.42
C HIS A 50 -1.90 -24.09 0.38
N GLY A 51 -1.26 -24.08 -0.80
CA GLY A 51 0.11 -23.59 -0.93
C GLY A 51 0.26 -22.09 -0.65
N GLN A 52 -0.76 -21.28 -0.99
CA GLN A 52 -0.76 -19.85 -0.66
C GLN A 52 -0.90 -19.62 0.86
N LEU A 53 -1.71 -20.44 1.53
CA LEU A 53 -1.84 -20.41 2.99
C LEU A 53 -0.54 -20.80 3.68
N GLU A 54 0.17 -21.83 3.21
CA GLU A 54 1.48 -22.21 3.76
C GLU A 54 2.52 -21.08 3.64
N ILE A 55 2.56 -20.40 2.48
CA ILE A 55 3.42 -19.23 2.27
C ILE A 55 3.03 -18.10 3.23
N TYR A 56 1.73 -17.83 3.36
CA TYR A 56 1.20 -16.84 4.29
C TYR A 56 1.63 -17.13 5.73
N GLU A 57 1.39 -18.34 6.24
CA GLU A 57 1.69 -18.71 7.62
C GLU A 57 3.19 -18.62 7.92
N LYS A 58 4.03 -19.03 6.96
CA LYS A 58 5.47 -18.92 7.09
C LYS A 58 5.93 -17.46 7.09
N TYR A 59 5.35 -16.62 6.22
CA TYR A 59 5.61 -15.19 6.21
C TYR A 59 5.16 -14.53 7.53
N ALA A 60 3.94 -14.78 7.97
CA ALA A 60 3.39 -14.23 9.22
C ALA A 60 4.27 -14.57 10.43
N LYS A 61 4.80 -15.80 10.48
CA LYS A 61 5.68 -16.26 11.55
C LYS A 61 7.08 -15.64 11.52
N THR A 62 7.63 -15.39 10.33
CA THR A 62 9.06 -15.06 10.16
C THR A 62 9.34 -13.61 9.79
N GLY A 63 8.37 -12.93 9.15
CA GLY A 63 8.57 -11.66 8.47
C GLY A 63 9.50 -11.74 7.25
N ASP A 64 9.82 -12.94 6.75
CA ASP A 64 10.73 -13.11 5.63
C ASP A 64 10.06 -12.74 4.30
N GLU A 65 10.32 -11.51 3.88
CA GLU A 65 9.88 -10.91 2.62
C GLU A 65 10.22 -11.74 1.38
N GLN A 66 11.29 -12.55 1.40
CA GLN A 66 11.67 -13.35 0.24
C GLN A 66 10.64 -14.43 -0.11
N LEU A 67 9.82 -14.84 0.86
CA LEU A 67 8.71 -15.78 0.65
C LEU A 67 7.65 -15.21 -0.29
N LEU A 68 7.55 -13.89 -0.40
CA LEU A 68 6.54 -13.18 -1.19
C LEU A 68 7.00 -12.91 -2.63
N LYS A 69 8.30 -13.07 -2.94
CA LYS A 69 8.90 -12.64 -4.20
C LYS A 69 8.31 -13.31 -5.45
N GLN A 70 7.83 -14.54 -5.32
CA GLN A 70 7.26 -15.30 -6.43
C GLN A 70 5.74 -15.16 -6.52
N LEU A 71 5.11 -14.46 -5.57
CA LEU A 71 3.67 -14.28 -5.59
C LEU A 71 3.28 -13.22 -6.61
N THR A 72 2.21 -13.51 -7.34
CA THR A 72 1.56 -12.55 -8.24
C THR A 72 0.83 -11.46 -7.46
N PRO A 73 0.49 -10.32 -8.08
CA PRO A 73 -0.34 -9.29 -7.45
C PRO A 73 -1.64 -9.83 -6.85
N LEU A 74 -2.35 -10.73 -7.56
CA LEU A 74 -3.58 -11.32 -7.06
C LEU A 74 -3.35 -12.16 -5.80
N GLU A 75 -2.23 -12.87 -5.73
CA GLU A 75 -1.89 -13.70 -4.56
C GLU A 75 -1.54 -12.85 -3.34
N ILE A 76 -0.78 -11.76 -3.53
CA ILE A 76 -0.54 -10.78 -2.46
C ILE A 76 -1.86 -10.16 -1.98
N PHE A 77 -2.76 -9.82 -2.90
CA PHE A 77 -4.09 -9.32 -2.55
C PHE A 77 -4.87 -10.34 -1.70
N LYS A 78 -4.90 -11.62 -2.09
CA LYS A 78 -5.56 -12.66 -1.29
C LYS A 78 -4.96 -12.80 0.12
N CYS A 79 -3.62 -12.77 0.23
CA CYS A 79 -2.93 -12.82 1.52
C CYS A 79 -3.27 -11.61 2.40
N TYR A 80 -3.35 -10.41 1.80
CA TYR A 80 -3.77 -9.19 2.47
C TYR A 80 -5.20 -9.31 3.01
N ILE A 81 -6.15 -9.78 2.18
CA ILE A 81 -7.55 -9.99 2.59
C ILE A 81 -7.62 -11.02 3.73
N HIS A 82 -6.88 -12.12 3.62
CA HIS A 82 -6.83 -13.14 4.66
C HIS A 82 -6.31 -12.59 6.00
N ALA A 83 -5.21 -11.82 6.00
CA ALA A 83 -4.69 -11.19 7.21
C ALA A 83 -5.73 -10.27 7.87
N TYR A 84 -6.45 -9.49 7.05
CA TYR A 84 -7.52 -8.62 7.54
C TYR A 84 -8.64 -9.42 8.21
N GLU A 85 -9.09 -10.51 7.56
CA GLU A 85 -10.18 -11.36 8.05
C GLU A 85 -9.88 -12.02 9.42
N ILE A 86 -8.64 -12.44 9.64
CA ILE A 86 -8.23 -13.10 10.89
C ILE A 86 -7.68 -12.12 11.93
N HIS A 87 -7.79 -10.82 11.67
CA HIS A 87 -7.26 -9.74 12.51
C HIS A 87 -5.74 -9.85 12.78
N ASP A 88 -4.98 -10.41 11.84
CA ASP A 88 -3.52 -10.44 11.90
C ASP A 88 -2.93 -9.13 11.38
N TYR A 89 -3.11 -8.07 12.19
CA TYR A 89 -2.70 -6.72 11.81
C TYR A 89 -1.18 -6.56 11.68
N ASN A 90 -0.41 -7.42 12.35
CA ASN A 90 1.04 -7.43 12.21
C ASN A 90 1.47 -7.86 10.81
N THR A 91 0.88 -8.94 10.31
CA THR A 91 1.14 -9.45 8.96
C THR A 91 0.48 -8.55 7.91
N LEU A 92 -0.74 -8.07 8.17
CA LEU A 92 -1.44 -7.10 7.32
C LEU A 92 -0.56 -5.87 7.05
N TYR A 93 0.04 -5.31 8.10
CA TYR A 93 0.96 -4.19 7.96
C TYR A 93 2.13 -4.56 7.04
N GLY A 94 2.64 -5.79 7.11
CA GLY A 94 3.74 -6.29 6.27
C GLY A 94 3.46 -6.22 4.77
N PHE A 95 2.19 -6.36 4.34
CA PHE A 95 1.84 -6.33 2.92
C PHE A 95 1.83 -4.93 2.30
N TYR A 96 1.73 -3.85 3.09
CA TYR A 96 1.78 -2.50 2.55
C TYR A 96 3.18 -2.12 2.07
N ILE A 97 3.25 -1.35 0.99
CA ILE A 97 4.48 -0.73 0.54
C ILE A 97 4.97 0.26 1.62
N LYS A 98 6.29 0.39 1.80
CA LYS A 98 6.89 1.16 2.89
C LYS A 98 7.70 2.34 2.38
N GLY A 99 7.68 3.43 3.14
CA GLY A 99 8.45 4.63 2.88
C GLY A 99 7.57 5.88 2.86
N GLU A 100 8.15 7.01 3.25
CA GLU A 100 7.44 8.30 3.33
C GLU A 100 6.85 8.72 1.97
N VAL A 101 7.52 8.37 0.86
CA VAL A 101 7.06 8.63 -0.51
C VAL A 101 5.70 8.00 -0.80
N TYR A 102 5.34 6.91 -0.12
CA TYR A 102 4.06 6.21 -0.30
C TYR A 102 3.02 6.60 0.75
N GLY A 103 3.37 7.45 1.73
CA GLY A 103 2.45 7.87 2.80
C GLY A 103 2.10 6.80 3.83
N THR A 104 2.74 5.62 3.79
CA THR A 104 2.47 4.55 4.74
C THR A 104 2.93 4.94 6.15
N PRO A 105 2.05 4.91 7.16
CA PRO A 105 2.41 5.27 8.53
C PRO A 105 3.40 4.27 9.13
N LYS A 106 4.06 4.65 10.23
CA LYS A 106 4.91 3.73 10.98
C LYS A 106 4.05 2.62 11.60
N LYS A 107 4.66 1.44 11.79
CA LYS A 107 3.98 0.24 12.33
C LYS A 107 3.26 0.52 13.64
N LYS A 108 3.90 1.28 14.55
CA LYS A 108 3.31 1.62 15.85
C LYS A 108 2.02 2.43 15.71
N ASP A 109 2.01 3.40 14.80
CA ASP A 109 0.87 4.27 14.58
C ASP A 109 -0.27 3.48 13.92
N PHE A 110 0.06 2.69 12.88
CA PHE A 110 -0.88 1.76 12.24
C PHE A 110 -1.54 0.79 13.22
N LEU A 111 -0.74 0.12 14.07
CA LEU A 111 -1.28 -0.82 15.05
C LEU A 111 -2.10 -0.11 16.13
N GLY A 112 -1.70 1.09 16.54
CA GLY A 112 -2.48 1.89 17.48
C GLY A 112 -3.86 2.27 16.94
N ASP A 113 -3.96 2.54 15.63
CA ASP A 113 -5.24 2.80 14.96
C ASP A 113 -6.09 1.52 14.84
N MET A 114 -5.46 0.35 14.64
CA MET A 114 -6.14 -0.94 14.53
C MET A 114 -6.60 -1.53 15.89
N ASP A 115 -5.86 -1.26 16.96
CA ASP A 115 -6.20 -1.70 18.33
C ASP A 115 -7.34 -0.87 18.96
N GLY A 116 -7.66 0.30 18.39
CA GLY A 116 -8.79 1.10 18.82
C GLY A 116 -10.13 0.61 18.24
N GLU A 117 -11.24 0.85 18.95
CA GLU A 117 -12.62 0.67 18.41
C GLU A 117 -12.91 1.51 17.14
N LYS A 118 -11.94 2.30 16.68
CA LYS A 118 -11.90 3.03 15.41
C LYS A 118 -11.47 2.15 14.22
N MET A 119 -11.56 0.83 14.32
CA MET A 119 -11.56 0.03 13.11
C MET A 119 -12.62 0.61 12.19
N ASP A 120 -12.16 1.11 11.04
CA ASP A 120 -13.00 1.82 10.10
C ASP A 120 -14.13 0.86 9.70
N LYS A 121 -15.34 1.13 10.20
CA LYS A 121 -16.52 0.29 9.94
C LYS A 121 -16.70 0.10 8.44
N GLU A 122 -16.24 1.07 7.65
CA GLU A 122 -16.23 1.03 6.20
C GLU A 122 -15.33 -0.09 5.65
N ASN A 123 -14.13 -0.30 6.21
CA ASN A 123 -13.24 -1.38 5.78
C ASN A 123 -13.75 -2.78 6.13
N LEU A 124 -14.37 -2.95 7.31
CA LEU A 124 -15.05 -4.21 7.65
C LEU A 124 -16.24 -4.50 6.72
N LEU A 125 -17.05 -3.48 6.46
CA LEU A 125 -18.19 -3.59 5.55
C LEU A 125 -17.71 -3.94 4.13
N LEU A 126 -16.60 -3.34 3.69
CA LEU A 126 -15.98 -3.62 2.41
C LEU A 126 -15.54 -5.09 2.29
N ILE A 127 -14.80 -5.62 3.26
CA ILE A 127 -14.35 -7.02 3.23
C ILE A 127 -15.53 -7.98 3.24
N LYS A 128 -16.55 -7.71 4.06
CA LYS A 128 -17.78 -8.51 4.06
C LYS A 128 -18.48 -8.46 2.70
N GLU A 129 -18.60 -7.28 2.11
CA GLU A 129 -19.23 -7.08 0.81
C GLU A 129 -18.49 -7.79 -0.32
N LEU A 130 -17.15 -7.79 -0.29
CA LEU A 130 -16.33 -8.56 -1.21
C LEU A 130 -16.70 -10.06 -1.16
N LYS A 131 -16.75 -10.67 0.01
CA LYS A 131 -17.03 -12.11 0.13
C LYS A 131 -18.40 -12.51 -0.39
N GLU A 132 -19.41 -11.70 -0.12
CA GLU A 132 -20.80 -12.02 -0.46
C GLU A 132 -21.11 -11.70 -1.94
N ASN A 133 -20.51 -10.64 -2.47
CA ASN A 133 -20.93 -10.04 -3.73
C ASN A 133 -19.89 -10.04 -4.84
N ILE A 134 -18.70 -10.63 -4.69
CA ILE A 134 -17.77 -10.77 -5.82
C ILE A 134 -18.44 -11.48 -7.00
N LYS A 135 -18.48 -10.79 -8.14
CA LYS A 135 -18.81 -11.35 -9.45
C LYS A 135 -17.54 -11.77 -10.17
N LYS A 136 -16.47 -10.97 -10.06
CA LYS A 136 -15.18 -11.21 -10.72
C LYS A 136 -14.03 -10.45 -10.04
N LEU A 137 -12.86 -11.06 -10.01
CA LEU A 137 -11.57 -10.44 -9.71
C LEU A 137 -10.70 -10.56 -10.96
N SER A 138 -10.14 -9.45 -11.43
CA SER A 138 -9.25 -9.40 -12.59
C SER A 138 -7.92 -8.76 -12.18
N GLN A 139 -6.81 -9.47 -12.37
CA GLN A 139 -5.48 -8.89 -12.26
C GLN A 139 -5.17 -8.16 -13.56
N ILE A 140 -5.00 -6.85 -13.46
CA ILE A 140 -4.64 -5.97 -14.57
C ILE A 140 -3.21 -5.50 -14.31
N ARG A 141 -2.27 -5.89 -15.17
CA ARG A 141 -0.95 -5.29 -15.16
C ARG A 141 -1.04 -3.94 -15.85
N TYR A 142 -0.59 -2.88 -15.19
CA TYR A 142 -0.54 -1.52 -15.72
C TYR A 142 0.82 -1.19 -16.33
N ASP A 143 1.88 -1.55 -15.62
CA ASP A 143 3.26 -1.48 -16.08
C ASP A 143 4.08 -2.58 -15.39
N ASP A 144 5.41 -2.52 -15.45
CA ASP A 144 6.25 -3.56 -14.85
C ASP A 144 6.26 -3.53 -13.31
N ASP A 145 5.92 -2.39 -12.70
CA ASP A 145 5.98 -2.13 -11.25
C ASP A 145 4.61 -1.81 -10.64
N THR A 146 3.55 -1.75 -11.44
CA THR A 146 2.19 -1.40 -11.03
C THR A 146 1.18 -2.40 -11.56
N ALA A 147 0.33 -2.87 -10.66
CA ALA A 147 -0.80 -3.73 -11.00
C ALA A 147 -2.05 -3.30 -10.23
N TYR A 148 -3.21 -3.64 -10.77
CA TYR A 148 -4.50 -3.44 -10.13
C TYR A 148 -5.23 -4.78 -10.02
N ILE A 149 -5.89 -5.01 -8.89
CA ILE A 149 -6.95 -6.00 -8.79
C ILE A 149 -8.26 -5.27 -8.99
N GLN A 150 -8.84 -5.45 -10.16
CA GLN A 150 -10.18 -4.95 -10.43
C GLN A 150 -11.21 -5.92 -9.86
N ILE A 151 -12.05 -5.40 -8.97
CA ILE A 151 -13.07 -6.15 -8.25
C ILE A 151 -14.41 -5.74 -8.84
N THR A 152 -15.07 -6.65 -9.55
CA THR A 152 -16.45 -6.46 -10.00
C THR A 152 -17.40 -7.12 -9.01
N LEU A 153 -18.35 -6.35 -8.49
CA LEU A 153 -19.42 -6.84 -7.62
C LEU A 153 -20.66 -7.24 -8.43
N LYS A 154 -21.50 -8.08 -7.83
CA LYS A 154 -22.84 -8.38 -8.33
C LYS A 154 -23.71 -7.15 -8.18
N GLU A 155 -24.58 -6.92 -9.14
CA GLU A 155 -25.59 -5.87 -9.06
C GLU A 155 -26.53 -6.18 -7.89
N SER A 156 -26.72 -5.18 -7.01
CA SER A 156 -27.66 -5.24 -5.89
C SER A 156 -28.77 -4.25 -6.13
N ASN A 157 -30.01 -4.69 -5.92
CA ASN A 157 -31.21 -3.87 -6.16
C ASN A 157 -31.36 -2.71 -5.15
N GLU A 158 -30.52 -2.62 -4.12
CA GLU A 158 -30.76 -1.75 -2.97
C GLU A 158 -29.88 -0.50 -2.89
N ILE A 159 -28.74 -0.41 -3.61
CA ILE A 159 -27.87 0.77 -3.51
C ILE A 159 -27.15 1.05 -4.84
N SER A 160 -27.25 2.28 -5.34
CA SER A 160 -26.40 2.80 -6.42
C SER A 160 -24.96 2.93 -5.91
N ARG A 161 -24.17 1.87 -6.04
CA ARG A 161 -22.75 1.86 -5.68
C ARG A 161 -21.91 1.54 -6.90
N ASP A 162 -20.65 1.98 -6.88
CA ASP A 162 -19.68 1.59 -7.90
C ASP A 162 -19.55 0.06 -7.88
N LEU A 163 -19.98 -0.58 -8.97
CA LEU A 163 -19.92 -2.04 -9.14
C LEU A 163 -18.50 -2.53 -9.44
N VAL A 164 -17.54 -1.61 -9.55
CA VAL A 164 -16.16 -1.87 -9.92
C VAL A 164 -15.23 -1.06 -9.01
N TRP A 165 -14.36 -1.75 -8.28
CA TRP A 165 -13.28 -1.13 -7.49
C TRP A 165 -11.92 -1.53 -8.03
N ASN A 166 -10.95 -0.63 -7.95
CA ASN A 166 -9.57 -0.93 -8.34
C ASN A 166 -8.68 -0.89 -7.10
N PHE A 167 -8.08 -2.03 -6.79
CA PHE A 167 -7.18 -2.19 -5.66
C PHE A 167 -5.74 -2.18 -6.17
N LYS A 168 -4.96 -1.17 -5.80
CA LYS A 168 -3.62 -0.94 -6.37
C LYS A 168 -2.52 -1.69 -5.62
N LEU A 169 -1.61 -2.30 -6.39
CA LEU A 169 -0.36 -2.89 -5.93
C LEU A 169 0.83 -2.28 -6.65
N LEU A 170 1.93 -2.17 -5.92
CA LEU A 170 3.21 -1.61 -6.35
C LEU A 170 4.33 -2.59 -6.04
N LYS A 171 5.27 -2.72 -6.96
CA LYS A 171 6.49 -3.50 -6.74
C LYS A 171 7.51 -2.64 -5.98
N ASN A 172 8.11 -3.20 -4.93
CA ASN A 172 9.17 -2.53 -4.19
C ASN A 172 10.54 -2.72 -4.87
N GLN A 173 11.58 -2.10 -4.32
CA GLN A 173 12.96 -2.17 -4.84
C GLN A 173 13.59 -3.58 -4.82
N GLN A 174 12.95 -4.56 -4.19
CA GLN A 174 13.40 -5.95 -4.09
C GLN A 174 12.61 -6.88 -5.02
N ASP A 175 11.83 -6.32 -5.95
CA ASP A 175 10.91 -7.00 -6.86
C ASP A 175 9.73 -7.71 -6.18
N ILE A 176 9.32 -7.25 -5.00
CA ILE A 176 8.20 -7.84 -4.24
C ILE A 176 6.97 -6.95 -4.39
N TRP A 177 5.85 -7.53 -4.81
CA TRP A 177 4.56 -6.85 -4.87
C TRP A 177 4.05 -6.50 -3.47
N LYS A 178 3.56 -5.27 -3.33
CA LYS A 178 3.06 -4.69 -2.09
C LYS A 178 1.78 -3.92 -2.35
N VAL A 179 0.94 -3.81 -1.34
CA VAL A 179 -0.32 -3.06 -1.37
C VAL A 179 -0.04 -1.57 -1.23
N ASP A 180 -0.67 -0.73 -2.07
CA ASP A 180 -0.59 0.73 -1.92
C ASP A 180 -1.24 1.17 -0.59
N TRP A 181 -0.78 2.27 0.00
CA TRP A 181 -1.46 2.81 1.18
C TRP A 181 -2.75 3.51 0.73
N LEU A 182 -3.89 3.13 1.32
CA LEU A 182 -5.23 3.46 0.82
C LEU A 182 -5.44 2.91 -0.62
N PRO A 183 -5.51 1.58 -0.75
CA PRO A 183 -5.36 0.91 -2.04
C PRO A 183 -6.59 1.00 -2.95
N ILE A 184 -7.75 1.42 -2.43
CA ILE A 184 -9.00 1.52 -3.17
C ILE A 184 -9.15 2.96 -3.66
N LYS A 185 -9.31 3.12 -4.97
CA LYS A 185 -9.56 4.40 -5.64
C LYS A 185 -10.73 4.27 -6.60
#